data_AF-A0A8D8C1E1-F1
#
_entry.id   AF-A0A8D8C1E1-F1
#
_cell.length_a   1.000
_cell.length_b   1.000
_cell.length_c   1.000
_cell.angle_alpha   90.00
_cell.angle_beta   90.00
_cell.angle_gamma   90.00
#
_symmetry.space_group_name_H-M   'P 1'
#
loop_
_entity.id
_entity.type
_entity.pdbx_description
1 polymer ?
#
loop_
_entity_poly.entity_id
_entity_poly.type
_entity_poly.pdbx_seq_one_letter_code
_entity_poly.pdbx_strand_id
1 'polypeptide(L)'
;MYVPEQSSSKPILIALDKNAQILTRDGSIKQRSELITKKWRRVCLRSAGWIDCWTVPIVALSIKYIYHPMPPLGPDPQADITTPEKEEILLSPMRIPKMRKSPAITWNDAGQPRFDPTSLPPDQVSVELEIGSSIMLAYGSILRNFIHLKENIFGEDQSFTDMENSNSKSGSGNANSGGSKSTSSKDDPNKSVSEASANTEEKPKRFDPRLFRPLEVIVSVTIHDLQAHVMKNCNENDPPCPVVLIERLGFEMKKRYNETE
;
A
#
# COMPACT_ATOMS: atom_id res chain seq x y z
N MET A 1 10.71 11.41 -14.61
CA MET A 1 9.40 12.07 -14.46
C MET A 1 8.63 11.98 -15.78
N TYR A 2 7.38 11.51 -15.75
CA TYR A 2 6.48 11.59 -16.90
C TYR A 2 5.75 12.93 -16.90
N VAL A 3 5.69 13.59 -18.04
CA VAL A 3 4.96 14.85 -18.23
C VAL A 3 3.90 14.63 -19.31
N PRO A 4 2.61 14.52 -18.92
CA PRO A 4 1.51 14.35 -19.87
C PRO A 4 1.46 15.48 -20.90
N GLU A 5 0.95 15.19 -22.09
CA GLU A 5 0.87 16.18 -23.17
C GLU A 5 -0.03 17.37 -22.82
N GLN A 6 -1.06 17.11 -22.03
CA GLN A 6 -2.05 18.10 -21.58
C GLN A 6 -1.51 18.99 -20.46
N SER A 7 -0.31 18.71 -19.92
CA SER A 7 0.26 19.51 -18.84
C SER A 7 0.71 20.88 -19.36
N SER A 8 0.14 21.95 -18.79
CA SER A 8 0.58 23.33 -19.04
C SER A 8 2.04 23.58 -18.69
N SER A 9 2.62 22.77 -17.79
CA SER A 9 4.02 22.87 -17.39
C SER A 9 5.01 22.24 -18.39
N LYS A 10 4.53 21.44 -19.35
CA LYS A 10 5.37 20.68 -20.29
C LYS A 10 6.36 21.55 -21.08
N PRO A 11 5.97 22.68 -21.71
CA PRO A 11 6.89 23.51 -22.46
C PRO A 11 8.01 24.09 -21.58
N ILE A 12 7.66 24.50 -20.36
CA ILE A 12 8.60 25.09 -19.39
C ILE A 12 9.61 24.04 -18.94
N LEU A 13 9.16 22.83 -18.59
CA LEU A 13 10.04 21.75 -18.17
C LEU A 13 11.00 21.32 -19.29
N ILE A 14 10.52 21.26 -20.53
CA ILE A 14 11.36 20.95 -21.70
C ILE A 14 12.40 22.06 -21.96
N ALA A 15 12.01 23.34 -21.80
CA ALA A 15 12.93 24.46 -21.94
C ALA A 15 14.02 24.46 -20.86
N LEU A 16 13.63 24.27 -19.59
CA LEU A 16 14.57 24.12 -18.47
C LEU A 16 15.51 22.94 -18.69
N ASP A 17 14.99 21.81 -19.15
CA ASP A 17 15.75 20.61 -19.46
C ASP A 17 16.82 20.84 -20.53
N LYS A 18 16.49 21.61 -21.57
CA LYS A 18 17.37 21.88 -22.71
C LYS A 18 18.45 22.90 -22.39
N ASN A 19 18.10 23.95 -21.65
CA ASN A 19 18.96 25.12 -21.45
C ASN A 19 19.68 25.10 -20.08
N ALA A 20 19.52 24.04 -19.29
CA ALA A 20 20.22 23.92 -18.01
C ALA A 20 21.71 23.65 -18.23
N GLN A 21 22.53 24.44 -17.53
CA GLN A 21 23.96 24.21 -17.38
C GLN A 21 24.22 23.49 -16.06
N ILE A 22 24.86 22.33 -16.12
CA ILE A 22 25.09 21.46 -14.96
C ILE A 22 26.58 21.46 -14.62
N LEU A 23 26.90 21.83 -13.38
CA LEU A 23 28.25 21.76 -12.83
C LEU A 23 28.54 20.34 -12.35
N THR A 24 29.43 19.62 -13.01
CA THR A 24 29.83 18.28 -12.58
C THR A 24 30.88 18.32 -11.47
N ARG A 25 31.11 17.17 -10.80
CA ARG A 25 32.07 17.06 -9.67
C ARG A 25 33.52 17.40 -10.03
N ASP A 26 33.88 17.24 -11.29
CA ASP A 26 35.18 17.61 -11.87
C ASP A 26 35.31 19.13 -12.12
N GLY A 27 34.27 19.92 -11.81
CA GLY A 27 34.22 21.36 -12.05
C GLY A 27 33.85 21.76 -13.49
N SER A 28 33.59 20.79 -14.37
CA SER A 28 33.18 21.10 -15.75
C SER A 28 31.71 21.51 -15.82
N ILE A 29 31.40 22.44 -16.72
CA ILE A 29 30.00 22.82 -17.02
C ILE A 29 29.59 22.06 -18.27
N LYS A 30 28.58 21.21 -18.14
CA LYS A 30 28.06 20.39 -19.23
C LYS A 30 26.58 20.63 -19.43
N GLN A 31 26.12 20.52 -20.66
CA GLN A 31 24.70 20.39 -20.90
C GLN A 31 24.20 19.02 -20.44
N ARG A 32 22.95 18.99 -20.01
CA ARG A 32 22.30 17.76 -19.56
C ARG A 32 22.27 16.67 -20.65
N SER A 33 22.15 17.05 -21.92
CA SER A 33 22.20 16.13 -23.06
C SER A 33 23.49 15.30 -23.07
N GLU A 34 24.63 15.90 -22.70
CA GLU A 34 25.94 15.24 -22.66
C GLU A 34 26.05 14.24 -21.51
N LEU A 35 25.47 14.57 -20.35
CA LEU A 35 25.52 13.77 -19.12
C LEU A 35 24.72 12.47 -19.19
N ILE A 36 23.77 12.37 -20.12
CA ILE A 36 22.77 11.29 -20.14
C ILE A 36 22.95 10.36 -21.35
N THR A 37 24.04 10.53 -22.11
CA THR A 37 24.36 9.66 -23.24
C THR A 37 24.64 8.21 -22.77
N LYS A 38 24.10 7.22 -23.50
CA LYS A 38 24.29 5.76 -23.31
C LYS A 38 23.55 5.07 -22.15
N LYS A 39 22.28 5.42 -21.89
CA LYS A 39 21.42 4.62 -20.98
C LYS A 39 20.48 3.70 -21.75
N TRP A 40 20.33 2.46 -21.29
CA TRP A 40 19.36 1.51 -21.84
C TRP A 40 17.94 1.99 -21.51
N ARG A 41 17.10 2.19 -22.53
CA ARG A 41 15.72 2.68 -22.36
C ARG A 41 14.77 1.86 -23.22
N ARG A 42 13.74 1.28 -22.58
CA ARG A 42 12.62 0.64 -23.27
C ARG A 42 11.30 1.41 -23.12
N VAL A 43 11.05 1.98 -21.94
CA VAL A 43 9.75 2.59 -21.59
C VAL A 43 9.85 4.11 -21.39
N CYS A 44 10.85 4.60 -20.66
CA CYS A 44 10.99 6.02 -20.30
C CYS A 44 11.67 6.84 -21.42
N LEU A 45 10.99 6.96 -22.56
CA LEU A 45 11.45 7.66 -23.75
C LEU A 45 11.04 9.14 -23.74
N ARG A 46 11.94 10.02 -24.18
CA ARG A 46 11.67 11.47 -24.25
C ARG A 46 10.58 11.83 -25.25
N SER A 47 10.49 11.10 -26.36
CA SER A 47 9.40 11.23 -27.33
C SER A 47 8.03 10.91 -26.73
N ALA A 48 7.98 10.05 -25.71
CA ALA A 48 6.78 9.70 -24.96
C ALA A 48 6.58 10.58 -23.72
N GLY A 49 7.17 11.79 -23.66
CA GLY A 49 6.93 12.74 -22.55
C GLY A 49 7.74 12.48 -21.27
N TRP A 50 8.75 11.61 -21.30
CA TRP A 50 9.62 11.37 -20.14
C TRP A 50 10.81 12.32 -20.07
N ILE A 51 11.03 12.91 -18.90
CA ILE A 51 12.21 13.72 -18.56
C ILE A 51 12.97 13.01 -17.46
N ASP A 52 14.27 12.73 -17.65
CA ASP A 52 15.07 12.15 -16.56
C ASP A 52 15.34 13.22 -15.51
N CYS A 53 15.31 12.82 -14.26
CA CYS A 53 15.48 13.77 -13.17
C CYS A 53 16.40 13.26 -12.08
N TRP A 54 16.84 12.02 -12.17
CA TRP A 54 17.74 11.41 -11.21
C TRP A 54 18.59 10.38 -11.91
N THR A 55 19.89 10.44 -11.67
CA THR A 55 20.86 9.44 -12.08
C THR A 55 21.44 8.80 -10.84
N VAL A 56 21.19 7.50 -10.71
CA VAL A 56 21.70 6.68 -9.61
C VAL A 56 22.51 5.54 -10.22
N PRO A 57 23.84 5.51 -10.04
CA PRO A 57 24.70 4.44 -10.56
C PRO A 57 24.51 3.11 -9.83
N ILE A 58 24.30 3.17 -8.50
CA ILE A 58 24.22 1.98 -7.64
C ILE A 58 23.04 2.15 -6.69
N VAL A 59 22.20 1.11 -6.63
CA VAL A 59 21.08 0.96 -5.70
C VAL A 59 21.17 -0.43 -5.08
N ALA A 60 21.05 -0.52 -3.76
CA ALA A 60 20.81 -1.76 -3.05
C ALA A 60 19.37 -1.75 -2.50
N LEU A 61 18.62 -2.82 -2.77
CA LEU A 61 17.25 -2.99 -2.31
C LEU A 61 17.16 -4.34 -1.59
N SER A 62 16.72 -4.31 -0.34
CA SER A 62 16.46 -5.49 0.47
C SER A 62 15.00 -5.48 0.91
N ILE A 63 14.28 -6.54 0.55
CA ILE A 63 12.89 -6.76 0.95
C ILE A 63 12.85 -8.03 1.77
N LYS A 64 12.47 -7.90 3.04
CA LYS A 64 12.35 -9.01 3.98
C LYS A 64 10.89 -9.15 4.39
N TYR A 65 10.36 -10.36 4.28
CA TYR A 65 9.01 -10.67 4.75
C TYR A 65 9.06 -11.82 5.76
N ILE A 66 8.63 -11.55 6.98
CA ILE A 66 8.43 -12.54 8.04
C ILE A 66 6.93 -12.73 8.20
N TYR A 67 6.46 -13.93 7.88
CA TYR A 67 5.04 -14.26 7.93
C TYR A 67 4.73 -15.24 9.06
N HIS A 68 3.51 -15.19 9.56
CA HIS A 68 2.97 -16.18 10.47
C HIS A 68 2.33 -17.33 9.68
N PRO A 69 2.77 -18.58 9.86
CA PRO A 69 2.20 -19.70 9.11
C PRO A 69 0.73 -19.89 9.46
N MET A 70 -0.09 -20.11 8.43
CA MET A 70 -1.49 -20.53 8.57
C MET A 70 -1.56 -22.04 8.41
N PRO A 71 -1.60 -22.83 9.51
CA PRO A 71 -1.81 -24.26 9.38
C PRO A 71 -3.18 -24.50 8.70
N PRO A 72 -3.30 -25.55 7.86
CA PRO A 72 -4.56 -25.91 7.27
C PRO A 72 -5.59 -26.10 8.38
N LEU A 73 -6.80 -25.56 8.19
CA LEU A 73 -7.90 -25.90 9.08
C LEU A 73 -8.09 -27.41 8.98
N GLY A 74 -8.30 -28.06 10.13
CA GLY A 74 -8.78 -29.44 10.13
C GLY A 74 -10.05 -29.55 9.28
N PRO A 75 -10.41 -30.76 8.84
CA PRO A 75 -11.62 -30.96 8.06
C PRO A 75 -12.80 -30.28 8.75
N ASP A 76 -13.67 -29.64 7.96
CA ASP A 76 -14.91 -29.07 8.49
C ASP A 76 -15.60 -30.14 9.35
N PRO A 77 -16.17 -29.77 10.51
CA PRO A 77 -16.79 -30.73 11.41
C PRO A 77 -17.78 -31.60 10.62
N GLN A 78 -17.37 -32.84 10.39
CA GLN A 78 -17.96 -33.69 9.34
C GLN A 78 -19.24 -34.39 9.80
N ALA A 79 -19.74 -34.02 10.98
CA ALA A 79 -20.85 -34.67 11.63
C ALA A 79 -21.78 -33.63 12.26
N ASP A 80 -22.99 -33.51 11.69
CA ASP A 80 -24.18 -33.18 12.46
C ASP A 80 -24.43 -34.35 13.42
N ILE A 81 -23.81 -34.32 14.60
CA ILE A 81 -24.02 -35.34 15.64
C ILE A 81 -25.36 -35.04 16.30
N THR A 82 -26.45 -35.42 15.63
CA THR A 82 -27.82 -35.26 16.14
C THR A 82 -28.28 -36.42 17.01
N THR A 83 -27.40 -37.37 17.34
CA THR A 83 -27.75 -38.54 18.17
C THR A 83 -26.63 -38.89 19.16
N PRO A 84 -26.94 -39.04 20.46
CA PRO A 84 -25.96 -39.35 21.51
C PRO A 84 -25.22 -40.67 21.29
N GLU A 85 -25.84 -41.60 20.55
CA GLU A 85 -25.26 -42.90 20.18
C GLU A 85 -24.06 -42.76 19.22
N LYS A 86 -24.11 -41.80 18.29
CA LYS A 86 -22.98 -41.53 17.37
C LYS A 86 -21.83 -40.81 18.07
N GLU A 87 -22.14 -40.04 19.12
CA GLU A 87 -21.18 -39.35 19.97
C GLU A 87 -20.34 -40.35 20.78
N GLU A 88 -20.97 -41.40 21.31
CA GLU A 88 -20.29 -42.46 22.07
C GLU A 88 -19.37 -43.33 21.20
N ILE A 89 -19.80 -43.64 19.96
CA ILE A 89 -19.02 -44.44 19.00
C ILE A 89 -17.77 -43.68 18.54
N LEU A 90 -17.87 -42.37 18.27
CA LEU A 90 -16.73 -41.53 17.88
C LEU A 90 -15.74 -41.28 19.03
N LEU A 91 -16.21 -41.30 20.27
CA LEU A 91 -15.37 -41.14 21.47
C LEU A 91 -14.79 -42.47 22.00
N SER A 92 -15.22 -43.59 21.45
CA SER A 92 -14.76 -44.94 21.84
C SER A 92 -13.25 -45.20 21.64
N PRO A 93 -12.56 -44.63 20.62
CA PRO A 93 -11.11 -44.81 20.46
C PRO A 93 -10.27 -43.75 21.19
N MET A 94 -10.89 -42.68 21.70
CA MET A 94 -10.21 -41.41 22.05
C MET A 94 -10.06 -41.15 23.56
N ARG A 95 -10.24 -42.16 24.41
CA ARG A 95 -10.03 -41.99 25.86
C ARG A 95 -8.65 -42.51 26.26
N ILE A 96 -7.72 -41.59 26.55
CA ILE A 96 -6.63 -41.61 27.55
C ILE A 96 -5.87 -40.25 27.47
N PRO A 97 -5.31 -39.71 28.57
CA PRO A 97 -5.93 -39.14 29.76
C PRO A 97 -6.00 -37.59 29.67
N LYS A 98 -6.55 -36.96 30.71
CA LYS A 98 -6.75 -35.51 30.85
C LYS A 98 -5.46 -34.68 30.62
N MET A 99 -5.26 -34.15 29.42
CA MET A 99 -4.40 -32.98 29.16
C MET A 99 -5.27 -31.86 28.59
N ARG A 100 -5.08 -30.65 29.13
CA ARG A 100 -5.93 -29.46 28.93
C ARG A 100 -6.13 -29.19 27.44
N LYS A 101 -7.39 -29.20 27.02
CA LYS A 101 -7.84 -28.84 25.66
C LYS A 101 -7.29 -27.47 25.28
N SER A 102 -6.56 -27.39 24.16
CA SER A 102 -6.46 -26.16 23.38
C SER A 102 -7.87 -25.80 22.89
N PRO A 103 -8.34 -24.54 23.04
CA PRO A 103 -9.68 -24.18 22.63
C PRO A 103 -9.77 -24.26 21.10
N ALA A 104 -10.57 -25.20 20.61
CA ALA A 104 -11.06 -25.14 19.24
C ALA A 104 -11.94 -23.88 19.14
N ILE A 105 -11.47 -22.90 18.39
CA ILE A 105 -12.14 -21.61 18.29
C ILE A 105 -13.36 -21.74 17.37
N THR A 106 -14.52 -21.98 17.96
CA THR A 106 -15.85 -21.83 17.33
C THR A 106 -16.36 -20.40 17.51
N TRP A 107 -16.22 -19.59 16.46
CA TRP A 107 -16.82 -18.26 16.38
C TRP A 107 -18.31 -18.39 16.04
N ASN A 108 -19.18 -18.39 17.05
CA ASN A 108 -20.63 -18.31 16.88
C ASN A 108 -21.10 -16.85 17.09
N ASP A 109 -22.03 -16.42 16.24
CA ASP A 109 -22.43 -15.03 15.95
C ASP A 109 -23.29 -14.31 17.00
N ALA A 110 -23.43 -14.86 18.22
CA ALA A 110 -24.27 -14.27 19.26
C ALA A 110 -23.49 -14.06 20.56
N GLY A 111 -23.00 -12.84 20.77
CA GLY A 111 -22.44 -12.36 22.05
C GLY A 111 -20.92 -12.42 22.21
N GLN A 112 -20.16 -12.77 21.17
CA GLN A 112 -18.70 -12.67 21.20
C GLN A 112 -18.24 -11.21 21.00
N PRO A 113 -17.16 -10.77 21.67
CA PRO A 113 -16.57 -9.46 21.42
C PRO A 113 -16.21 -9.34 19.93
N ARG A 114 -16.42 -8.15 19.35
CA ARG A 114 -16.04 -7.86 17.96
C ARG A 114 -14.56 -8.23 17.77
N PHE A 115 -14.23 -8.92 16.69
CA PHE A 115 -12.87 -9.29 16.37
C PHE A 115 -11.94 -8.07 16.33
N ASP A 116 -10.80 -8.16 17.00
CA ASP A 116 -9.74 -7.15 16.99
C ASP A 116 -8.52 -7.70 16.22
N PRO A 117 -8.16 -7.12 15.06
CA PRO A 117 -6.98 -7.51 14.30
C PRO A 117 -5.67 -7.42 15.11
N THR A 118 -5.59 -6.52 16.08
CA THR A 118 -4.39 -6.35 16.92
C THR A 118 -4.20 -7.48 17.93
N SER A 119 -5.19 -8.35 18.10
CA SER A 119 -5.06 -9.59 18.88
C SER A 119 -4.12 -10.61 18.21
N LEU A 120 -3.89 -10.50 16.90
CA LEU A 120 -2.96 -11.34 16.16
C LEU A 120 -1.61 -10.63 16.00
N PRO A 121 -0.47 -11.33 16.17
CA PRO A 121 0.83 -10.73 15.88
C PRO A 121 0.92 -10.37 14.38
N PRO A 122 1.45 -9.18 14.04
CA PRO A 122 1.51 -8.75 12.65
C PRO A 122 2.54 -9.53 11.85
N ASP A 123 2.29 -9.71 10.56
CA ASP A 123 3.36 -10.08 9.64
C ASP A 123 4.26 -8.87 9.40
N GLN A 124 5.58 -9.09 9.31
CA GLN A 124 6.56 -8.02 9.22
C GLN A 124 7.14 -7.93 7.81
N VAL A 125 7.04 -6.75 7.22
CA VAL A 125 7.69 -6.40 5.94
C VAL A 125 8.73 -5.33 6.22
N SER A 126 10.01 -5.63 5.98
CA SER A 126 11.08 -4.63 5.99
C SER A 126 11.52 -4.32 4.57
N VAL A 127 11.55 -3.04 4.21
CA VAL A 127 12.06 -2.53 2.94
C VAL A 127 13.22 -1.60 3.24
N GLU A 128 14.43 -2.01 2.86
CA GLU A 128 15.63 -1.21 3.00
C GLU A 128 16.13 -0.83 1.60
N LEU A 129 16.23 0.47 1.34
CA LEU A 129 16.69 1.04 0.07
C LEU A 129 17.92 1.91 0.34
N GLU A 130 19.07 1.48 -0.17
CA GLU A 130 20.31 2.25 -0.10
C GLU A 130 20.68 2.75 -1.50
N ILE A 131 20.82 4.07 -1.60
CA ILE A 131 21.17 4.78 -2.82
C ILE A 131 22.58 5.32 -2.65
N GLY A 132 23.50 4.87 -3.48
CA GLY A 132 24.86 5.39 -3.52
C GLY A 132 24.92 6.81 -4.12
N SER A 133 26.15 7.30 -4.33
CA SER A 133 26.37 8.62 -4.90
C SER A 133 25.56 8.87 -6.16
N SER A 134 24.74 9.93 -6.14
CA SER A 134 23.76 10.18 -7.19
C SER A 134 23.65 11.66 -7.57
N ILE A 135 23.12 11.91 -8.77
CA ILE A 135 22.91 13.26 -9.30
C ILE A 135 21.43 13.45 -9.57
N MET A 136 20.81 14.39 -8.88
CA MET A 136 19.40 14.77 -9.05
C MET A 136 19.29 16.11 -9.78
N LEU A 137 18.33 16.20 -10.68
CA LEU A 137 17.93 17.40 -11.39
C LEU A 137 16.59 17.83 -10.81
N ALA A 138 16.65 18.74 -9.84
CA ALA A 138 15.53 19.17 -9.03
C ALA A 138 14.68 20.21 -9.79
N TYR A 139 13.78 19.72 -10.63
CA TYR A 139 12.72 20.54 -11.21
C TYR A 139 11.73 20.98 -10.13
N GLY A 140 11.07 22.11 -10.34
CA GLY A 140 10.06 22.62 -9.40
C GLY A 140 8.96 21.59 -9.07
N SER A 141 8.58 20.75 -10.03
CA SER A 141 7.64 19.64 -9.81
C SER A 141 8.16 18.56 -8.84
N ILE A 142 9.46 18.28 -8.85
CA ILE A 142 10.09 17.33 -7.92
C ILE A 142 10.20 17.92 -6.53
N LEU A 143 10.65 19.17 -6.47
CA LEU A 143 10.75 19.91 -5.20
C LEU A 143 9.37 20.00 -4.53
N ARG A 144 8.32 20.27 -5.32
CA ARG A 144 6.95 20.27 -4.82
C ARG A 144 6.54 18.91 -4.26
N ASN A 145 6.81 17.81 -4.98
CA ASN A 145 6.54 16.47 -4.46
C ASN A 145 7.30 16.15 -3.17
N PHE A 146 8.53 16.66 -3.03
CA PHE A 146 9.33 16.49 -1.83
C PHE A 146 8.80 17.32 -0.65
N ILE A 147 8.42 18.57 -0.88
CA ILE A 147 7.81 19.44 0.16
C ILE A 147 6.49 18.86 0.66
N HIS A 148 5.66 18.35 -0.26
CA HIS A 148 4.39 17.73 0.05
C HIS A 148 4.52 16.22 0.27
N LEU A 149 5.71 15.68 0.54
CA LEU A 149 5.90 14.23 0.67
C LEU A 149 4.99 13.63 1.74
N LYS A 150 4.90 14.33 2.89
CA LYS A 150 4.01 13.93 3.99
C LYS A 150 2.54 13.91 3.56
N GLU A 151 2.07 14.97 2.90
CA GLU A 151 0.69 15.07 2.44
C GLU A 151 0.38 14.06 1.32
N ASN A 152 1.32 13.81 0.42
CA ASN A 152 1.17 12.87 -0.68
C ASN A 152 1.17 11.40 -0.21
N ILE A 153 1.95 11.06 0.82
CA ILE A 153 2.03 9.68 1.32
C ILE A 153 0.95 9.40 2.39
N PHE A 154 0.61 10.39 3.22
CA PHE A 154 -0.26 10.20 4.39
C PHE A 154 -1.60 10.95 4.32
N GLY A 155 -1.80 11.82 3.32
CA GLY A 155 -3.00 12.63 3.19
C GLY A 155 -4.16 11.96 2.46
N GLU A 156 -3.92 10.87 1.72
CA GLU A 156 -4.96 10.19 0.92
C GLU A 156 -6.02 9.49 1.81
N ASP A 157 -5.68 9.16 3.07
CA ASP A 157 -6.59 8.56 4.05
C ASP A 157 -7.31 9.58 4.96
N GLN A 158 -7.21 10.89 4.70
CA GLN A 158 -8.11 11.84 5.35
C GLN A 158 -9.51 11.75 4.73
N SER A 159 -10.30 10.78 5.17
CA SER A 159 -11.74 10.83 4.93
C SER A 159 -12.29 12.10 5.56
N PHE A 160 -12.90 12.98 4.76
CA PHE A 160 -13.65 14.11 5.30
C PHE A 160 -14.74 13.56 6.21
N THR A 161 -14.61 13.77 7.52
CA THR A 161 -15.69 13.52 8.45
C THR A 161 -16.77 14.55 8.17
N ASP A 162 -17.84 14.14 7.51
CA ASP A 162 -19.03 14.97 7.35
C ASP A 162 -19.56 15.36 8.74
N MET A 163 -19.73 16.67 8.99
CA MET A 163 -20.28 17.16 10.25
C MET A 163 -21.69 16.62 10.50
N GLU A 164 -22.46 16.26 9.46
CA GLU A 164 -23.77 15.64 9.59
C GLU A 164 -23.69 14.28 10.30
N ASN A 165 -22.67 13.47 9.99
CA ASN A 165 -22.50 12.14 10.56
C ASN A 165 -22.00 12.15 12.01
N SER A 166 -21.32 13.22 12.43
CA SER A 166 -20.80 13.36 13.79
C SER A 166 -21.90 13.60 14.83
N ASN A 167 -23.01 14.24 14.42
CA ASN A 167 -24.11 14.61 15.30
C ASN A 167 -25.18 13.51 15.44
N SER A 168 -25.23 12.53 14.53
CA SER A 168 -26.20 11.42 14.59
C SER A 168 -25.87 10.36 15.65
N LYS A 169 -24.61 10.29 16.12
CA LYS A 169 -24.15 9.26 17.08
C LYS A 169 -24.05 9.74 18.53
N SER A 170 -24.23 11.03 18.80
CA SER A 170 -24.21 11.58 20.16
C SER A 170 -25.60 11.74 20.78
N GLY A 171 -26.66 11.33 20.09
CA GLY A 171 -28.04 11.62 20.50
C GLY A 171 -29.06 10.52 20.25
N SER A 172 -28.76 9.24 20.50
CA SER A 172 -29.81 8.23 20.72
C SER A 172 -29.22 6.94 21.29
N GLY A 173 -29.51 6.67 22.56
CA GLY A 173 -29.43 5.31 23.10
C GLY A 173 -30.59 4.47 22.54
N ASN A 174 -30.32 3.19 22.31
CA ASN A 174 -31.27 2.12 21.99
C ASN A 174 -32.14 2.29 20.71
N ALA A 175 -31.78 1.55 19.65
CA ALA A 175 -32.77 0.81 18.87
C ALA A 175 -32.13 -0.35 18.09
N ASN A 176 -32.73 -1.53 18.24
CA ASN A 176 -32.47 -2.80 17.57
C ASN A 176 -32.22 -2.69 16.05
N SER A 177 -31.17 -3.33 15.55
CA SER A 177 -31.05 -3.70 14.13
C SER A 177 -31.94 -4.91 13.82
N GLY A 178 -33.24 -4.64 13.66
CA GLY A 178 -34.22 -5.55 13.05
C GLY A 178 -34.14 -5.45 11.52
N GLY A 179 -34.15 -6.61 10.87
CA GLY A 179 -33.88 -6.79 9.44
C GLY A 179 -34.72 -5.93 8.48
N SER A 180 -34.06 -5.46 7.43
CA SER A 180 -34.70 -4.89 6.25
C SER A 180 -35.33 -6.02 5.42
N LYS A 181 -36.64 -6.16 5.51
CA LYS A 181 -37.47 -6.87 4.52
C LYS A 181 -37.52 -6.01 3.26
N SER A 182 -36.84 -6.44 2.19
CA SER A 182 -37.08 -5.90 0.86
C SER A 182 -38.46 -6.31 0.38
N THR A 183 -39.27 -5.29 0.11
CA THR A 183 -40.61 -5.36 -0.48
C THR A 183 -40.65 -6.18 -1.76
N SER A 184 -41.53 -7.17 -1.79
CA SER A 184 -41.90 -7.97 -2.95
C SER A 184 -42.57 -7.13 -4.04
N SER A 185 -41.93 -7.00 -5.20
CA SER A 185 -42.57 -6.55 -6.44
C SER A 185 -42.72 -7.74 -7.40
N LYS A 186 -43.98 -8.16 -7.52
CA LYS A 186 -44.67 -8.88 -8.59
C LYS A 186 -43.86 -9.62 -9.67
N ASP A 187 -44.29 -10.85 -9.87
CA ASP A 187 -43.90 -11.84 -10.88
C ASP A 187 -43.90 -11.31 -12.31
N ASP A 188 -42.76 -11.47 -13.00
CA ASP A 188 -42.64 -11.38 -14.46
C ASP A 188 -42.33 -12.79 -15.00
N PRO A 189 -43.26 -13.45 -15.72
CA PRO A 189 -43.14 -14.88 -16.04
C PRO A 189 -42.29 -15.19 -17.29
N ASN A 190 -41.38 -14.29 -17.70
CA ASN A 190 -40.63 -14.46 -18.96
C ASN A 190 -39.10 -14.38 -18.82
N LYS A 191 -38.54 -14.76 -17.67
CA LYS A 191 -37.08 -14.96 -17.54
C LYS A 191 -36.72 -16.41 -17.92
N SER A 192 -35.97 -16.53 -19.01
CA SER A 192 -35.46 -17.76 -19.60
C SER A 192 -34.70 -18.65 -18.61
N VAL A 193 -34.82 -19.97 -18.80
CA VAL A 193 -34.35 -21.09 -17.96
C VAL A 193 -32.82 -21.28 -17.98
N SER A 194 -32.04 -20.21 -18.09
CA SER A 194 -30.57 -20.28 -18.23
C SER A 194 -29.79 -19.68 -17.06
N GLU A 195 -30.44 -19.43 -15.91
CA GLU A 195 -29.78 -18.95 -14.67
C GLU A 195 -30.05 -19.85 -13.44
N ALA A 196 -30.71 -20.99 -13.62
CA ALA A 196 -31.02 -21.93 -12.52
C ALA A 196 -29.85 -22.84 -12.10
N SER A 197 -28.61 -22.47 -12.43
CA SER A 197 -27.40 -23.24 -12.05
C SER A 197 -26.30 -22.38 -11.42
N ALA A 198 -26.55 -21.10 -11.16
CA ALA A 198 -25.60 -20.20 -10.51
C ALA A 198 -26.02 -19.75 -9.09
N ASN A 199 -27.13 -20.26 -8.56
CA ASN A 199 -27.50 -20.12 -7.15
C ASN A 199 -27.21 -21.44 -6.42
N THR A 200 -25.93 -21.80 -6.33
CA THR A 200 -25.49 -22.46 -5.11
C THR A 200 -25.46 -21.35 -4.08
N GLU A 201 -26.43 -21.34 -3.16
CA GLU A 201 -26.37 -20.51 -1.96
C GLU A 201 -25.05 -20.86 -1.24
N GLU A 202 -23.98 -20.12 -1.54
CA GLU A 202 -22.75 -20.20 -0.76
C GLU A 202 -23.12 -19.73 0.63
N LYS A 203 -23.31 -20.68 1.55
CA LYS A 203 -23.37 -20.41 2.99
C LYS A 203 -22.26 -19.40 3.31
N PRO A 204 -22.53 -18.32 4.06
CA PRO A 204 -21.51 -17.33 4.38
C PRO A 204 -20.30 -18.06 4.95
N LYS A 205 -19.15 -17.93 4.28
CA LYS A 205 -17.90 -18.57 4.71
C LYS A 205 -17.66 -18.18 6.16
N ARG A 206 -17.42 -19.18 7.00
CA ARG A 206 -17.15 -18.97 8.42
C ARG A 206 -15.99 -17.97 8.57
N PHE A 207 -16.18 -16.97 9.43
CA PHE A 207 -15.18 -15.95 9.69
C PHE A 207 -13.87 -16.59 10.16
N ASP A 208 -12.79 -16.37 9.39
CA ASP A 208 -11.43 -16.80 9.75
C ASP A 208 -10.59 -15.56 10.13
N PRO A 209 -10.31 -15.33 11.43
CA PRO A 209 -9.56 -14.16 11.87
C PRO A 209 -8.14 -14.12 11.28
N ARG A 210 -7.58 -15.25 10.87
CA ARG A 210 -6.22 -15.34 10.34
C ARG A 210 -6.04 -14.63 9.01
N LEU A 211 -7.12 -14.46 8.25
CA LEU A 211 -7.14 -13.70 7.00
C LEU A 211 -7.01 -12.18 7.21
N PHE A 212 -7.27 -11.72 8.44
CA PHE A 212 -7.26 -10.31 8.82
C PHE A 212 -6.04 -9.97 9.69
N ARG A 213 -4.97 -10.75 9.57
CA ARG A 213 -3.72 -10.49 10.28
C ARG A 213 -3.14 -9.14 9.83
N PRO A 214 -2.76 -8.25 10.76
CA PRO A 214 -2.19 -6.97 10.40
C PRO A 214 -0.80 -7.11 9.79
N LEU A 215 -0.39 -6.08 9.04
CA LEU A 215 0.98 -5.92 8.56
C LEU A 215 1.68 -4.83 9.38
N GLU A 216 2.93 -5.11 9.74
CA GLU A 216 3.88 -4.11 10.24
C GLU A 216 4.89 -3.88 9.12
N VAL A 217 4.91 -2.67 8.56
CA VAL A 217 5.81 -2.31 7.46
C VAL A 217 6.85 -1.33 7.97
N ILE A 218 8.12 -1.71 7.84
CA ILE A 218 9.27 -0.89 8.17
C ILE A 218 9.92 -0.50 6.85
N VAL A 219 10.10 0.80 6.62
CA VAL A 219 10.79 1.33 5.45
C VAL A 219 11.97 2.15 5.92
N SER A 220 13.16 1.83 5.41
CA SER A 220 14.37 2.62 5.61
C SER A 220 14.96 2.96 4.25
N VAL A 221 15.16 4.25 3.99
CA VAL A 221 15.79 4.75 2.77
C VAL A 221 16.99 5.58 3.19
N THR A 222 18.18 5.21 2.71
CA THR A 222 19.40 6.00 2.91
C THR A 222 19.97 6.40 1.56
N ILE A 223 20.26 7.68 1.41
CA ILE A 223 20.86 8.26 0.20
C ILE A 223 22.21 8.86 0.59
N HIS A 224 23.26 8.47 -0.11
CA HIS A 224 24.64 8.93 0.08
C HIS A 224 25.09 9.87 -1.02
N ASP A 225 25.88 10.88 -0.66
CA ASP A 225 26.58 11.79 -1.57
C ASP A 225 25.70 12.27 -2.73
N LEU A 226 24.55 12.85 -2.39
CA LEU A 226 23.59 13.37 -3.35
C LEU A 226 24.01 14.77 -3.79
N GLN A 227 24.15 14.93 -5.11
CA GLN A 227 24.35 16.21 -5.77
C GLN A 227 23.06 16.61 -6.49
N ALA A 228 22.34 17.58 -5.94
CA ALA A 228 21.09 18.07 -6.51
C ALA A 228 21.27 19.42 -7.21
N HIS A 229 20.95 19.49 -8.50
CA HIS A 229 20.95 20.72 -9.27
C HIS A 229 19.55 21.33 -9.27
N VAL A 230 19.42 22.55 -8.74
CA VAL A 230 18.17 23.30 -8.83
C VAL A 230 18.03 23.84 -10.25
N MET A 231 17.08 23.28 -11.00
CA MET A 231 16.99 23.50 -12.44
C MET A 231 16.54 24.93 -12.74
N LYS A 232 17.36 25.66 -13.50
CA LYS A 232 17.03 26.99 -14.03
C LYS A 232 17.36 27.08 -15.52
N ASN A 233 16.69 28.00 -16.21
CA ASN A 233 17.02 28.34 -17.58
C ASN A 233 18.32 29.15 -17.57
N CYS A 234 19.36 28.70 -18.25
CA CYS A 234 20.65 29.39 -18.31
C CYS A 234 20.87 29.95 -19.72
N ASN A 235 21.20 31.23 -19.82
CA ASN A 235 21.74 31.84 -21.03
C ASN A 235 23.28 31.69 -21.05
N GLU A 236 23.93 32.11 -22.14
CA GLU A 236 25.39 31.98 -22.31
C GLU A 236 26.21 32.69 -21.23
N ASN A 237 25.68 33.80 -20.70
CA ASN A 237 26.34 34.60 -19.66
C ASN A 237 25.88 34.25 -18.23
N ASP A 238 24.91 33.35 -18.08
CA ASP A 238 24.39 33.02 -16.76
C ASP A 238 25.30 31.99 -16.07
N PRO A 239 25.45 32.07 -14.72
CA PRO A 239 26.15 31.02 -14.00
C PRO A 239 25.37 29.69 -14.09
N PRO A 240 26.02 28.53 -13.85
CA PRO A 240 25.37 27.23 -13.92
C PRO A 240 24.25 27.07 -12.87
N CYS A 241 23.47 25.99 -12.99
CA CYS A 241 22.41 25.67 -12.05
C CYS A 241 22.97 25.54 -10.62
N PRO A 242 22.35 26.20 -9.62
CA PRO A 242 22.75 26.08 -8.22
C PRO A 242 22.80 24.61 -7.79
N VAL A 243 23.79 24.28 -6.97
CA VAL A 243 24.03 22.91 -6.52
C VAL A 243 23.79 22.83 -5.01
N VAL A 244 23.01 21.84 -4.61
CA VAL A 244 22.82 21.42 -3.21
C VAL A 244 23.54 20.10 -3.05
N LEU A 245 24.48 20.05 -2.11
CA LEU A 245 25.23 18.85 -1.75
C LEU A 245 24.68 18.30 -0.44
N ILE A 246 24.29 17.03 -0.46
CA ILE A 246 23.76 16.33 0.70
C ILE A 246 24.64 15.10 0.91
N GLU A 247 25.39 15.07 2.00
CA GLU A 247 26.26 13.94 2.34
C GLU A 247 25.44 12.69 2.64
N ARG A 248 24.37 12.87 3.44
CA ARG A 248 23.46 11.78 3.79
C ARG A 248 22.04 12.29 4.01
N LEU A 249 21.08 11.63 3.36
CA LEU A 249 19.65 11.80 3.61
C LEU A 249 19.08 10.46 4.04
N GLY A 250 18.49 10.41 5.24
CA GLY A 250 17.80 9.25 5.77
C GLY A 250 16.30 9.49 5.84
N PHE A 251 15.52 8.49 5.47
CA PHE A 251 14.09 8.43 5.70
C PHE A 251 13.77 7.08 6.35
N GLU A 252 13.08 7.13 7.48
CA GLU A 252 12.60 5.95 8.19
C GLU A 252 11.11 6.10 8.41
N MET A 253 10.37 5.02 8.23
CA MET A 253 8.95 4.97 8.47
C MET A 253 8.57 3.61 9.03
N LYS A 254 7.68 3.63 10.01
CA LYS A 254 7.09 2.44 10.59
C LYS A 254 5.57 2.53 10.54
N LYS A 255 4.96 1.75 9.63
CA LYS A 255 3.51 1.61 9.53
C LYS A 255 3.04 0.43 10.37
N ARG A 256 2.17 0.70 11.34
CA ARG A 256 1.44 -0.29 12.13
C ARG A 256 -0.04 -0.22 11.79
N TYR A 257 -0.81 -1.18 12.31
CA TYR A 257 -2.26 -1.23 12.09
C TYR A 257 -2.99 0.06 12.52
N ASN A 258 -2.61 0.66 13.65
CA ASN A 258 -3.29 1.84 14.20
C ASN A 258 -2.65 3.17 13.81
N GLU A 259 -1.38 3.19 13.39
CA GLU A 259 -0.62 4.42 13.28
C GLU A 259 0.55 4.31 12.30
N THR A 260 1.12 5.46 11.97
CA THR A 260 2.35 5.57 11.18
C THR A 260 3.31 6.49 11.90
N GLU A 261 4.50 5.98 12.19
CA GLU A 261 5.63 6.70 12.80
C GLU A 261 6.70 7.02 11.76
#